data_AF-A0A920N763-F1
#
_entry.id   AF-A0A920N763-F1
#
_cell.length_a   1.000
_cell.length_b   1.000
_cell.length_c   1.000
_cell.angle_alpha   90.00
_cell.angle_beta   90.00
_cell.angle_gamma   90.00
#
_symmetry.space_group_name_H-M   'P 1'
#
loop_
_entity.id
_entity.type
_entity.pdbx_description
1 polymer ?
#
loop_
_entity_poly.entity_id
_entity_poly.type
_entity_poly.pdbx_seq_one_letter_code
_entity_poly.pdbx_strand_id
1 'polypeptide(L)'
;MEFVTQEEADQANEPFTMDLTSVGQAHPIFQVRSDRVQNKALWDRAAQLAGCSLVKRAKPGADVLATNPITSVEGKPAVVVAVQNFGQGKSMVVTTDTTWRGSRVARLKGQGDVLYARFWSQAVRWLTGRG
;
A
#
# COMPACT_ATOMS: atom_id res chain seq x y z
N MET A 1 28.08 -30.08 9.01
CA MET A 1 27.20 -29.76 7.87
C MET A 1 26.02 -29.02 8.46
N GLU A 2 26.16 -27.70 8.62
CA GLU A 2 25.09 -26.86 9.14
C GLU A 2 24.11 -26.58 8.00
N PHE A 3 22.87 -27.06 8.16
CA PHE A 3 21.78 -26.65 7.30
C PHE A 3 21.45 -25.21 7.68
N VAL A 4 21.82 -24.27 6.82
CA VAL A 4 21.32 -22.90 6.89
C VAL A 4 19.82 -22.98 6.66
N THR A 5 19.03 -22.89 7.73
CA THR A 5 17.61 -22.55 7.64
C THR A 5 17.55 -21.16 7.04
N GLN A 6 17.25 -21.09 5.76
CA GLN A 6 16.85 -19.85 5.13
C GLN A 6 15.52 -19.47 5.80
N GLU A 7 15.58 -18.57 6.79
CA GLU A 7 14.36 -17.96 7.36
C GLU A 7 13.58 -17.38 6.17
N GLU A 8 12.42 -17.95 5.85
CA GLU A 8 11.41 -17.27 5.04
C GLU A 8 11.09 -15.98 5.81
N ALA A 9 11.73 -14.87 5.41
CA ALA A 9 11.52 -13.61 6.10
C ALA A 9 10.05 -13.22 5.93
N ASP A 10 9.27 -13.26 7.02
CA ASP A 10 7.86 -12.88 7.01
C ASP A 10 7.64 -11.37 6.82
N GLN A 11 8.73 -10.59 6.78
CA GLN A 11 8.71 -9.14 6.73
C GLN A 11 9.90 -8.58 5.95
N ALA A 12 9.63 -7.58 5.10
CA ALA A 12 10.64 -6.72 4.52
C ALA A 12 10.81 -5.47 5.39
N ASN A 13 12.05 -5.18 5.79
CA ASN A 13 12.41 -4.04 6.64
C ASN A 13 13.13 -2.91 5.88
N GLU A 14 13.28 -3.06 4.56
CA GLU A 14 13.87 -2.03 3.70
C GLU A 14 12.84 -0.91 3.45
N PRO A 15 13.19 0.37 3.70
CA PRO A 15 12.28 1.47 3.42
C PRO A 15 11.99 1.60 1.92
N PHE A 16 10.72 1.83 1.55
CA PHE A 16 10.31 1.93 0.15
C PHE A 16 9.16 2.93 -0.02
N THR A 17 9.06 3.53 -1.22
CA THR A 17 7.85 4.23 -1.66
C THR A 17 7.01 3.25 -2.46
N MET A 18 5.73 3.09 -2.12
CA MET A 18 4.86 2.16 -2.82
C MET A 18 4.66 2.57 -4.28
N ASP A 19 4.60 1.59 -5.17
CA ASP A 19 4.25 1.79 -6.57
C ASP A 19 2.78 1.41 -6.81
N LEU A 20 2.03 2.29 -7.48
CA LEU A 20 0.62 2.06 -7.78
C LEU A 20 0.47 1.26 -9.06
N THR A 21 -0.22 0.13 -8.98
CA THR A 21 -0.61 -0.63 -10.16
C THR A 21 -1.59 0.18 -11.02
N SER A 22 -1.80 -0.22 -12.28
CA SER A 22 -2.80 0.41 -13.14
C SER A 22 -4.20 0.41 -12.51
N VAL A 23 -4.54 -0.65 -11.76
CA VAL A 23 -5.81 -0.73 -11.01
C VAL A 23 -5.80 0.26 -9.85
N GLY A 24 -4.70 0.32 -9.08
CA GLY A 24 -4.54 1.28 -7.99
C GLY A 24 -4.67 2.74 -8.41
N GLN A 25 -4.08 3.11 -9.55
CA GLN A 25 -4.16 4.48 -10.09
C GLN A 25 -5.59 4.90 -10.46
N ALA A 26 -6.45 3.93 -10.82
CA ALA A 26 -7.86 4.17 -11.09
C ALA A 26 -8.76 4.05 -9.86
N HIS A 27 -8.26 3.48 -8.76
CA HIS A 27 -9.05 3.14 -7.58
C HIS A 27 -9.31 4.37 -6.69
N PRO A 28 -10.54 4.58 -6.19
CA PRO A 28 -10.89 5.78 -5.39
C PRO A 28 -10.08 5.91 -4.09
N ILE A 29 -9.54 4.81 -3.57
CA ILE A 29 -8.67 4.80 -2.37
C ILE A 29 -7.43 5.69 -2.55
N PHE A 30 -6.88 5.77 -3.76
CA PHE A 30 -5.70 6.58 -4.06
C PHE A 30 -6.05 7.96 -4.65
N GLN A 31 -7.35 8.31 -4.70
CA GLN A 31 -7.82 9.56 -5.28
C GLN A 31 -7.77 10.72 -4.26
N VAL A 32 -6.72 11.55 -4.36
CA VAL A 32 -6.51 12.75 -3.52
C VAL A 32 -6.97 14.03 -4.24
N ARG A 33 -6.92 14.02 -5.57
CA ARG A 33 -7.38 15.06 -6.50
C ARG A 33 -8.28 14.43 -7.57
N SER A 34 -8.98 15.25 -8.34
CA SER A 34 -9.80 14.80 -9.48
C SER A 34 -8.95 14.22 -10.62
N ASP A 35 -7.71 14.69 -10.79
CA ASP A 35 -6.80 14.26 -11.85
C ASP A 35 -5.94 13.04 -11.44
N ARG A 36 -6.04 11.97 -12.24
CA ARG A 36 -5.29 10.71 -12.03
C ARG A 36 -3.79 10.87 -12.23
N VAL A 37 -3.34 11.67 -13.19
CA VAL A 37 -1.90 11.90 -13.45
C VAL A 37 -1.27 12.61 -12.27
N GLN A 38 -1.97 13.62 -11.74
CA GLN A 38 -1.54 14.32 -10.52
C GLN A 38 -1.52 13.38 -9.31
N ASN A 39 -2.53 12.51 -9.15
CA ASN A 39 -2.53 11.52 -8.08
C ASN A 39 -1.33 10.57 -8.17
N LYS A 40 -1.02 10.04 -9.37
CA LYS A 40 0.15 9.17 -9.55
C LYS A 40 1.44 9.91 -9.14
N ALA A 41 1.66 11.11 -9.65
CA ALA A 41 2.85 11.90 -9.32
C ALA A 41 2.97 12.25 -7.82
N LEU A 42 1.82 12.39 -7.13
CA LEU A 42 1.79 12.57 -5.67
C LEU A 42 2.21 11.30 -4.94
N TRP A 43 1.70 10.14 -5.36
CA TRP A 43 2.03 8.85 -4.75
C TRP A 43 3.47 8.41 -5.04
N ASP A 44 4.01 8.71 -6.23
CA ASP A 44 5.41 8.46 -6.58
C ASP A 44 6.40 9.23 -5.68
N ARG A 45 5.93 10.33 -5.05
CA ARG A 45 6.71 11.18 -4.13
C ARG A 45 6.26 11.03 -2.68
N ALA A 46 5.40 10.05 -2.39
CA ALA A 46 4.93 9.81 -1.04
C ALA A 46 6.09 9.42 -0.12
N ALA A 47 5.92 9.74 1.17
CA ALA A 47 6.91 9.37 2.18
C ALA A 47 7.13 7.85 2.17
N GLN A 48 8.39 7.46 2.30
CA GLN A 48 8.80 6.07 2.39
C GLN A 48 8.13 5.40 3.59
N LEU A 49 7.66 4.19 3.35
CA LEU A 49 7.23 3.22 4.34
C LEU A 49 8.47 2.50 4.86
N ALA A 50 8.53 2.15 6.14
CA ALA A 50 9.71 1.52 6.73
C ALA A 50 9.83 0.01 6.41
N GLY A 51 8.83 -0.57 5.74
CA GLY A 51 8.75 -2.00 5.49
C GLY A 51 7.31 -2.48 5.31
N CYS A 52 7.16 -3.77 5.04
CA CYS A 52 5.87 -4.44 4.92
C CYS A 52 5.98 -5.94 5.25
N SER A 53 4.91 -6.52 5.79
CA SER A 53 4.77 -7.98 5.91
C SER A 53 4.73 -8.61 4.52
N LEU A 54 5.44 -9.74 4.36
CA LEU A 54 5.45 -10.49 3.12
C LEU A 54 4.28 -11.47 3.11
N VAL A 55 3.49 -11.42 2.04
CA VAL A 55 2.40 -12.35 1.78
C VAL A 55 2.71 -13.11 0.50
N LYS A 56 2.40 -14.42 0.47
CA LYS A 56 2.72 -15.27 -0.71
C LYS A 56 2.13 -14.71 -2.00
N ARG A 57 0.84 -14.38 -1.99
CA ARG A 57 0.14 -13.77 -3.13
C ARG A 57 -1.21 -13.19 -2.72
N ALA A 58 -1.74 -12.29 -3.55
CA ALA A 58 -3.14 -11.91 -3.48
C ALA A 58 -4.05 -13.11 -3.80
N LYS A 59 -5.20 -13.21 -3.13
CA LYS A 59 -6.20 -14.25 -3.42
C LYS A 59 -6.76 -14.08 -4.84
N PRO A 60 -7.20 -15.16 -5.50
CA PRO A 60 -7.99 -15.05 -6.73
C PRO A 60 -9.20 -14.13 -6.51
N GLY A 61 -9.40 -13.17 -7.42
CA GLY A 61 -10.45 -12.16 -7.34
C GLY A 61 -10.14 -10.96 -6.45
N ALA A 62 -8.93 -10.87 -5.88
CA ALA A 62 -8.43 -9.65 -5.25
C ALA A 62 -7.67 -8.78 -6.27
N ASP A 63 -7.90 -7.48 -6.20
CA ASP A 63 -7.15 -6.47 -6.96
C ASP A 63 -5.98 -5.96 -6.11
N VAL A 64 -4.77 -6.08 -6.64
CA VAL A 64 -3.58 -5.47 -6.05
C VAL A 64 -3.53 -4.01 -6.51
N LEU A 65 -3.62 -3.08 -5.55
CA LEU A 65 -3.64 -1.65 -5.84
C LEU A 65 -2.25 -1.02 -5.73
N ALA A 66 -1.41 -1.52 -4.82
CA ALA A 66 -0.05 -1.01 -4.65
C ALA A 66 0.92 -2.13 -4.29
N THR A 67 2.17 -1.98 -4.71
CA THR A 67 3.25 -2.95 -4.50
C THR A 67 4.52 -2.29 -3.96
N ASN A 68 5.39 -3.11 -3.38
CA ASN A 68 6.76 -2.72 -3.03
C ASN A 68 7.63 -2.96 -4.27
N PRO A 69 8.27 -1.92 -4.84
CA PRO A 69 9.06 -2.07 -6.07
C PRO A 69 10.46 -2.66 -5.82
N ILE A 70 10.90 -2.76 -4.57
CA ILE A 70 12.25 -3.20 -4.18
C ILE A 70 12.25 -4.67 -3.77
N THR A 71 11.20 -5.12 -3.07
CA THR A 71 11.07 -6.50 -2.60
C THR A 71 10.10 -7.29 -3.47
N SER A 72 10.47 -8.54 -3.77
CA SER A 72 9.61 -9.48 -4.47
C SER A 72 9.35 -10.74 -3.65
N VAL A 73 8.19 -11.36 -3.87
CA VAL A 73 7.79 -12.66 -3.32
C VAL A 73 7.41 -13.54 -4.51
N GLU A 74 8.01 -14.73 -4.62
CA GLU A 74 7.78 -15.66 -5.75
C GLU A 74 7.96 -14.99 -7.14
N GLY A 75 8.94 -14.10 -7.28
CA GLY A 75 9.25 -13.41 -8.54
C GLY A 75 8.28 -12.29 -8.93
N LYS A 76 7.36 -11.91 -8.04
CA LYS A 76 6.44 -10.77 -8.23
C LYS A 76 6.66 -9.69 -7.18
N PRO A 77 6.46 -8.40 -7.50
CA PRO A 77 6.54 -7.33 -6.50
C PRO A 77 5.66 -7.63 -5.28
N ALA A 78 6.19 -7.41 -4.08
CA ALA A 78 5.46 -7.72 -2.85
C ALA A 78 4.20 -6.85 -2.72
N VAL A 79 3.09 -7.44 -2.27
CA VAL A 79 1.80 -6.76 -2.18
C VAL A 79 1.80 -5.80 -1.00
N VAL A 80 1.42 -4.54 -1.23
CA VAL A 80 1.32 -3.51 -0.19
C VAL A 80 -0.13 -3.20 0.14
N VAL A 81 -0.96 -2.98 -0.89
CA VAL A 81 -2.40 -2.77 -0.73
C VAL A 81 -3.14 -3.66 -1.70
N ALA A 82 -4.10 -4.43 -1.20
CA ALA A 82 -5.02 -5.21 -2.02
C ALA A 82 -6.45 -5.09 -1.51
N VAL A 83 -7.41 -5.18 -2.42
CA VAL A 83 -8.84 -5.12 -2.12
C VAL A 83 -9.59 -6.27 -2.77
N GLN A 84 -10.70 -6.67 -2.18
CA GLN A 84 -11.57 -7.69 -2.76
C GLN A 84 -13.02 -7.45 -2.33
N ASN A 85 -13.96 -7.58 -3.27
CA ASN A 85 -15.37 -7.75 -2.93
C ASN A 85 -15.59 -9.21 -2.53
N PHE A 86 -16.11 -9.45 -1.32
CA PHE A 86 -16.35 -10.79 -0.79
C PHE A 86 -17.80 -10.90 -0.32
N GLY A 87 -18.60 -11.71 -1.02
CA GLY A 87 -20.04 -11.74 -0.83
C GLY A 87 -20.67 -10.36 -1.08
N GLN A 88 -21.40 -9.84 -0.09
CA GLN A 88 -22.00 -8.50 -0.13
C GLN A 88 -21.08 -7.42 0.45
N GLY A 89 -19.88 -7.79 0.92
CA GLY A 89 -18.95 -6.89 1.60
C GLY A 89 -17.73 -6.52 0.77
N LYS A 90 -16.97 -5.56 1.30
CA LYS A 90 -15.66 -5.16 0.79
C LYS A 90 -14.59 -5.46 1.83
N SER A 91 -13.44 -5.92 1.37
CA SER A 91 -12.28 -6.21 2.20
C SER A 91 -11.05 -5.51 1.64
N MET A 92 -10.15 -5.09 2.53
CA MET A 92 -8.88 -4.47 2.19
C MET A 92 -7.80 -5.03 3.10
N VAL A 93 -6.63 -5.28 2.53
CA VAL A 93 -5.40 -5.60 3.26
C VAL A 93 -4.37 -4.51 2.95
N VAL A 94 -3.70 -4.06 4.01
CA VAL A 94 -2.53 -3.17 3.95
C VAL A 94 -1.42 -3.87 4.73
N THR A 95 -0.31 -4.21 4.07
CA THR A 95 0.77 -5.01 4.68
C THR A 95 1.84 -4.18 5.38
N THR A 96 1.73 -2.86 5.34
CA THR A 96 2.66 -1.92 5.97
C THR A 96 2.02 -1.26 7.18
N ASP A 97 2.79 -1.16 8.27
CA ASP A 97 2.38 -0.63 9.56
C ASP A 97 2.84 0.82 9.79
N THR A 98 3.61 1.40 8.87
CA THR A 98 4.24 2.73 9.04
C THR A 98 3.57 3.87 8.28
N THR A 99 2.37 3.65 7.74
CA THR A 99 1.57 4.72 7.11
C THR A 99 1.27 5.90 8.06
N TRP A 100 1.42 5.71 9.39
CA TRP A 100 1.25 6.76 10.40
C TRP A 100 2.54 7.54 10.73
N ARG A 101 3.74 6.97 10.47
CA ARG A 101 5.03 7.58 10.84
C ARG A 101 5.36 8.81 10.00
N GLY A 102 5.00 8.80 8.72
CA GLY A 102 5.03 9.99 7.87
C GLY A 102 4.31 11.17 8.52
N SER A 103 3.20 10.90 9.22
CA SER A 103 2.34 11.96 9.78
C SER A 103 2.92 12.66 11.00
N ARG A 104 3.85 12.02 11.71
CA ARG A 104 4.49 12.61 12.89
C ARG A 104 5.72 13.43 12.52
N VAL A 105 6.54 12.94 11.59
CA VAL A 105 7.77 13.64 11.16
C VAL A 105 7.47 14.74 10.14
N ALA A 106 6.52 14.54 9.22
CA ALA A 106 6.16 15.55 8.22
C ALA A 106 5.42 16.75 8.87
N ARG A 107 4.58 16.48 9.87
CA ARG A 107 3.87 17.51 10.65
C ARG A 107 4.82 18.39 11.47
N LEU A 108 5.96 17.86 11.90
CA LEU A 108 7.05 18.62 12.53
C LEU A 108 7.89 19.43 11.52
N LYS A 109 7.88 19.05 10.23
CA LYS A 109 8.60 19.72 9.14
C LYS A 109 7.72 20.66 8.30
N GLY A 110 6.47 20.92 8.70
CA GLY A 110 5.52 21.73 7.93
C GLY A 110 5.12 21.13 6.57
N GLN A 111 5.48 19.86 6.33
CA GLN A 111 5.15 19.11 5.13
C GLN A 111 3.89 18.30 5.43
N GLY A 112 2.81 18.55 4.69
CA GLY A 112 1.54 17.90 4.94
C GLY A 112 1.60 16.42 4.58
N ASP A 113 1.69 15.52 5.57
CA ASP A 113 1.27 14.14 5.37
C ASP A 113 -0.26 14.06 5.33
N VAL A 114 -0.82 14.73 4.33
CA VAL A 114 -2.24 14.70 3.99
C VAL A 114 -2.50 13.45 3.12
N LEU A 115 -1.48 12.89 2.47
CA LEU A 115 -1.60 11.75 1.56
C LEU A 115 -2.09 10.49 2.28
N TYR A 116 -1.41 10.05 3.34
CA TYR A 116 -1.84 8.83 4.07
C TYR A 116 -3.15 9.05 4.84
N ALA A 117 -3.37 10.25 5.38
CA ALA A 117 -4.65 10.59 6.01
C ALA A 117 -5.83 10.56 5.01
N ARG A 118 -5.61 11.06 3.78
CA ARG A 118 -6.59 10.98 2.69
C ARG A 118 -6.79 9.55 2.23
N PHE A 119 -5.72 8.77 2.08
CA PHE A 119 -5.80 7.35 1.77
C PHE A 119 -6.71 6.61 2.76
N TRP A 120 -6.50 6.76 4.06
CA TRP A 120 -7.35 6.12 5.06
C TRP A 120 -8.79 6.63 5.02
N SER A 121 -8.99 7.94 4.80
CA SER A 121 -10.34 8.50 4.63
C SER A 121 -11.06 7.91 3.42
N GLN A 122 -10.39 7.72 2.29
CA GLN A 122 -10.96 7.11 1.09
C GLN A 122 -11.15 5.61 1.24
N ALA A 123 -10.23 4.92 1.92
CA ALA A 123 -10.35 3.50 2.25
C ALA A 123 -11.61 3.22 3.07
N VAL A 124 -11.85 3.99 4.13
CA VAL A 124 -13.06 3.84 4.96
C VAL A 124 -14.33 4.13 4.15
N ARG A 125 -14.33 5.17 3.31
CA ARG A 125 -15.47 5.49 2.43
C ARG A 125 -15.77 4.35 1.45
N TRP A 126 -14.73 3.82 0.83
CA TRP A 126 -14.85 2.70 -0.11
C TRP A 126 -15.37 1.44 0.60
N LEU A 127 -14.80 1.08 1.76
CA LEU A 127 -15.22 -0.09 2.54
C LEU A 127 -16.66 0.00 3.04
N THR A 128 -17.19 1.20 3.28
CA THR A 128 -18.57 1.44 3.74
C THR A 128 -19.58 1.65 2.61
N GLY A 129 -19.16 1.51 1.35
CA GLY A 129 -20.07 1.59 0.19
C GLY A 129 -20.47 3.00 -0.23
N ARG A 130 -19.71 4.04 0.15
CA ARG A 130 -19.94 5.44 -0.26
C ARG A 130 -18.99 5.91 -1.36
N GLY A 131 -18.82 5.14 -2.43
CA GLY A 131 -17.96 5.49 -3.57
C GLY A 131 -18.16 4.60 -4.77
#